data_AF-A0A6I3M4W8-F1
#
_entry.id   AF-A0A6I3M4W8-F1
#
_cell.length_a   1.000
_cell.length_b   1.000
_cell.length_c   1.000
_cell.angle_alpha   90.00
_cell.angle_beta   90.00
_cell.angle_gamma   90.00
#
_symmetry.space_group_name_H-M   'P 1'
#
loop_
_entity.id
_entity.type
_entity.pdbx_description
1 polymer ?
#
loop_
_entity_poly.entity_id
_entity_poly.type
_entity_poly.pdbx_seq_one_letter_code
_entity_poly.pdbx_strand_id
1 'polypeptide(L)'
;MGATARADDRSPREVAQEQALGEVSDVLLNVEHSLSRAKKALAQVKKTGGNPNVELALGEAIADLTRVHKRLMQDTYYAGDSLRLI
;
A
#
# COMPACT_ATOMS: atom_id res chain seq x y z
N MET A 1 2.37 -38.94 21.37
CA MET A 1 3.61 -38.22 21.77
C MET A 1 4.69 -38.62 20.78
N GLY A 2 5.36 -37.77 20.01
CA GLY A 2 5.31 -36.35 19.78
C GLY A 2 6.30 -36.09 18.63
N ALA A 3 6.00 -35.12 17.76
CA ALA A 3 6.99 -34.47 16.91
C ALA A 3 6.61 -33.00 16.87
N THR A 4 7.07 -32.30 17.89
CA THR A 4 7.02 -30.86 18.03
C THR A 4 7.72 -30.20 16.85
N ALA A 5 7.02 -29.24 16.22
CA ALA A 5 7.48 -28.11 15.42
C ALA A 5 8.72 -28.34 14.52
N ARG A 6 8.52 -28.25 13.19
CA ARG A 6 9.61 -27.92 12.27
C ARG A 6 10.30 -26.67 12.81
N ALA A 7 11.57 -26.82 13.20
CA ALA A 7 12.44 -25.67 13.40
C ALA A 7 12.38 -24.86 12.12
N ASP A 8 12.15 -23.57 12.28
CA ASP A 8 12.04 -22.64 11.17
C ASP A 8 13.42 -22.56 10.47
N ASP A 9 13.54 -23.18 9.30
CA ASP A 9 14.80 -23.27 8.52
C ASP A 9 15.20 -21.91 7.89
N ARG A 10 14.41 -20.85 8.09
CA ARG A 10 14.69 -19.51 7.59
C ARG A 10 15.89 -18.91 8.32
N SER A 11 16.82 -18.35 7.55
CA SER A 11 17.91 -17.54 8.07
C SER A 11 17.36 -16.25 8.73
N PRO A 12 18.10 -15.64 9.68
CA PRO A 12 17.70 -14.36 10.28
C PRO A 12 17.43 -13.25 9.26
N ARG A 13 18.11 -13.29 8.11
CA ARG A 13 17.90 -12.34 7.01
C ARG A 13 16.56 -12.55 6.32
N GLU A 14 16.15 -13.80 6.10
CA GLU A 14 14.84 -14.11 5.52
C GLU A 14 13.72 -13.69 6.46
N VAL A 15 13.86 -13.97 7.76
CA VAL A 15 12.89 -13.52 8.78
C VAL A 15 12.78 -11.99 8.80
N ALA A 16 13.90 -11.27 8.80
CA ALA A 16 13.90 -9.80 8.79
C ALA A 16 13.29 -9.23 7.49
N GLN A 17 13.56 -9.85 6.34
CA GLN A 17 12.97 -9.45 5.06
C GLN A 17 11.46 -9.64 5.05
N GLU A 18 10.97 -10.79 5.51
CA GLU A 18 9.54 -11.07 5.60
C GLU A 18 8.83 -10.11 6.55
N GLN A 19 9.43 -9.83 7.71
CA GLN A 19 8.89 -8.84 8.65
C GLN A 19 8.79 -7.46 8.01
N ALA A 20 9.85 -7.00 7.32
CA ALA A 20 9.82 -5.71 6.61
C ALA A 20 8.75 -5.66 5.52
N LEU A 21 8.54 -6.75 4.76
CA LEU A 21 7.47 -6.84 3.77
C LEU A 21 6.07 -6.90 4.42
N GLY A 22 5.95 -7.45 5.63
CA GLY A 22 4.73 -7.41 6.44
C GLY A 22 4.33 -5.97 6.78
N GLU A 23 5.27 -5.16 7.30
CA GLU A 23 5.03 -3.75 7.60
C GLU A 23 4.60 -2.95 6.36
N VAL A 24 5.23 -3.23 5.19
CA VAL A 24 4.85 -2.60 3.93
C VAL A 24 3.43 -3.03 3.49
N SER A 25 3.06 -4.29 3.69
CA SER A 25 1.71 -4.80 3.38
C SER A 25 0.64 -4.05 4.19
N ASP A 26 0.90 -3.83 5.47
CA ASP A 26 -0.02 -3.12 6.36
C ASP A 26 -0.20 -1.66 5.93
N VAL A 27 0.88 -0.99 5.53
CA VAL A 27 0.82 0.36 4.97
C VAL A 27 0.03 0.38 3.65
N LEU A 28 0.30 -0.56 2.74
CA LEU A 28 -0.43 -0.68 1.47
C LEU A 28 -1.93 -0.87 1.69
N LEU A 29 -2.32 -1.73 2.63
CA LEU A 29 -3.72 -1.94 3.00
C LEU A 29 -4.38 -0.64 3.49
N ASN A 30 -3.68 0.15 4.30
CA ASN A 30 -4.17 1.45 4.75
C ASN A 30 -4.33 2.46 3.61
N VAL A 31 -3.40 2.46 2.64
CA VAL A 31 -3.50 3.30 1.43
C VAL A 31 -4.71 2.89 0.58
N GLU A 32 -4.95 1.59 0.41
CA GLU A 32 -6.12 1.07 -0.33
C GLU A 32 -7.44 1.46 0.34
N HIS A 33 -7.53 1.32 1.66
CA HIS A 33 -8.69 1.78 2.42
C HIS A 33 -8.93 3.28 2.26
N SER A 34 -7.86 4.08 2.32
CA SER A 34 -7.92 5.54 2.14
C SER A 34 -8.39 5.91 0.73
N LEU A 35 -7.86 5.22 -0.28
CA LEU A 35 -8.25 5.40 -1.68
C LEU A 35 -9.73 5.07 -1.93
N SER A 36 -10.21 3.96 -1.35
CA SER A 36 -11.62 3.56 -1.41
C SER A 36 -12.52 4.62 -0.78
N ARG A 37 -12.14 5.15 0.39
CA ARG A 37 -12.87 6.24 1.06
C ARG A 37 -12.85 7.53 0.24
N ALA A 38 -11.71 7.94 -0.29
CA ALA A 38 -11.60 9.16 -1.09
C ALA A 38 -12.47 9.09 -2.36
N LYS A 39 -12.48 7.95 -3.05
CA LYS A 39 -13.37 7.72 -4.22
C LYS A 39 -14.86 7.83 -3.85
N LYS A 40 -15.26 7.22 -2.72
CA LYS A 40 -16.65 7.31 -2.22
C LYS A 40 -17.02 8.75 -1.85
N ALA A 41 -16.11 9.48 -1.19
CA ALA A 41 -16.31 10.88 -0.85
C ALA A 41 -16.48 11.75 -2.11
N LEU A 42 -15.61 11.58 -3.11
CA LEU A 42 -15.71 12.31 -4.38
C LEU A 42 -17.04 12.04 -5.08
N ALA A 43 -17.47 10.78 -5.16
CA ALA A 43 -18.76 10.41 -5.75
C ALA A 43 -19.93 11.08 -5.01
N GLN A 44 -19.87 11.15 -3.68
CA GLN A 44 -20.91 11.79 -2.87
C GLN A 44 -20.94 13.31 -3.04
N VAL A 45 -19.77 13.97 -3.08
CA VAL A 45 -19.65 15.42 -3.33
C VAL A 45 -20.26 15.76 -4.70
N LYS A 46 -19.90 15.01 -5.75
CA LYS A 46 -20.48 15.16 -7.08
C LYS A 46 -21.99 14.99 -7.10
N LYS A 47 -22.49 13.94 -6.43
CA LYS A 47 -23.93 13.66 -6.36
C LYS A 47 -24.74 14.78 -5.69
N THR A 48 -24.15 15.45 -4.71
CA THR A 48 -24.82 16.49 -3.92
C THR A 48 -24.63 17.90 -4.47
N GLY A 49 -23.94 18.04 -5.61
CA GLY A 49 -23.63 19.35 -6.18
C GLY A 49 -22.66 20.15 -5.31
N GLY A 50 -21.70 19.46 -4.69
CA GLY A 50 -20.74 20.08 -3.78
C GLY A 50 -19.80 21.08 -4.47
N ASN A 51 -19.01 21.79 -3.66
CA ASN A 51 -18.10 22.83 -4.15
C ASN A 51 -17.05 22.23 -5.12
N PRO A 52 -16.84 22.80 -6.32
CA PRO A 52 -15.83 22.33 -7.28
C PRO A 52 -14.41 22.22 -6.72
N ASN A 53 -14.02 23.10 -5.80
CA ASN A 53 -12.71 23.03 -5.15
C ASN A 53 -12.57 21.79 -4.26
N VAL A 54 -13.66 21.31 -3.66
CA VAL A 54 -13.66 20.07 -2.87
C VAL A 54 -13.53 18.86 -3.79
N GLU A 55 -14.16 18.88 -4.96
CA GLU A 55 -14.00 17.83 -5.97
C GLU A 55 -12.56 17.74 -6.48
N LEU A 56 -11.96 18.90 -6.79
CA LEU A 56 -10.55 18.99 -7.22
C LEU A 56 -9.62 18.45 -6.14
N ALA A 57 -9.75 18.90 -4.90
CA ALA A 57 -8.91 18.45 -3.80
C ALA A 57 -9.03 16.93 -3.55
N LEU A 58 -10.24 16.37 -3.62
CA LEU A 58 -10.45 14.92 -3.52
C LEU A 58 -9.85 14.17 -4.72
N GLY A 59 -9.92 14.73 -5.92
CA GLY A 59 -9.29 14.17 -7.12
C GLY A 59 -7.77 14.11 -7.00
N GLU A 60 -7.14 15.19 -6.54
CA GLU A 60 -5.70 15.26 -6.28
C GLU A 60 -5.27 14.24 -5.22
N ALA A 61 -5.99 14.17 -4.10
CA ALA A 61 -5.72 13.18 -3.05
C ALA A 61 -5.79 11.74 -3.57
N ILE A 62 -6.76 11.41 -4.44
CA ILE A 62 -6.85 10.09 -5.07
C ILE A 62 -5.63 9.82 -5.95
N ALA A 63 -5.19 10.80 -6.74
CA ALA A 63 -4.03 10.67 -7.62
C ALA A 63 -2.74 10.42 -6.82
N ASP A 64 -2.55 11.15 -5.72
CA ASP A 64 -1.39 11.00 -4.84
C ASP A 64 -1.39 9.67 -4.12
N LEU A 65 -2.52 9.24 -3.55
CA LEU A 65 -2.65 7.91 -2.93
C LEU A 65 -2.36 6.79 -3.93
N THR A 66 -2.84 6.92 -5.17
CA THR A 66 -2.55 5.95 -6.24
C THR A 66 -1.05 5.90 -6.56
N ARG A 67 -0.38 7.05 -6.61
CA ARG A 67 1.05 7.15 -6.87
C ARG A 67 1.85 6.49 -5.75
N VAL A 68 1.49 6.75 -4.49
CA VAL A 68 2.12 6.14 -3.30
C VAL A 68 1.96 4.63 -3.32
N HIS A 69 0.74 4.12 -3.55
CA HIS A 69 0.48 2.67 -3.64
C HIS A 69 1.35 2.00 -4.70
N LYS A 70 1.34 2.53 -5.93
CA LYS A 70 2.16 1.99 -7.03
C LYS A 70 3.65 2.00 -6.71
N ARG A 71 4.15 3.09 -6.11
CA ARG A 71 5.57 3.21 -5.76
C ARG A 71 5.96 2.20 -4.70
N LEU A 72 5.18 2.05 -3.63
CA LEU A 72 5.44 1.06 -2.59
C LEU A 72 5.43 -0.35 -3.17
N MET A 73 4.38 -0.72 -3.92
CA MET A 73 4.32 -2.03 -4.58
C MET A 73 5.54 -2.32 -5.47
N GLN A 74 5.91 -1.34 -6.31
CA GLN A 74 7.04 -1.49 -7.22
C GLN A 74 8.36 -1.64 -6.47
N ASP A 75 8.63 -0.74 -5.52
CA ASP A 75 9.91 -0.65 -4.82
C ASP A 75 10.13 -1.84 -3.87
N THR A 76 9.07 -2.53 -3.40
CA THR A 76 9.21 -3.61 -2.39
C THR A 76 8.92 -5.01 -2.91
N TYR A 77 8.02 -5.19 -3.89
CA TYR A 77 7.64 -6.52 -4.39
C TYR A 77 8.12 -6.81 -5.81
N TYR A 78 8.36 -5.76 -6.62
CA TYR A 78 8.71 -5.90 -8.03
C TYR A 78 10.11 -5.39 -8.39
N ALA A 79 10.83 -4.78 -7.45
CA ALA A 79 12.19 -4.26 -7.67
C ALA A 79 13.27 -5.36 -7.80
N GLY A 80 12.88 -6.63 -7.95
CA GLY A 80 13.74 -7.82 -7.91
C GLY A 80 14.89 -7.90 -8.92
N ASP A 81 15.01 -6.96 -9.86
CA ASP A 81 16.23 -6.76 -10.69
C ASP A 81 16.42 -5.30 -11.12
N SER A 82 15.63 -4.38 -10.59
CA SER A 82 15.65 -2.96 -10.93
C SER A 82 16.15 -2.15 -9.75
N LEU A 83 17.36 -2.47 -9.29
CA LEU A 83 18.19 -1.53 -8.53
C LEU A 83 18.19 -0.22 -9.31
N ARG A 84 17.42 0.77 -8.84
CA ARG A 84 17.58 2.16 -9.29
C ARG A 84 19.03 2.54 -9.00
N LEU A 85 19.77 2.76 -10.08
CA LEU A 85 21.10 3.34 -10.09
C LEU A 85 21.16 4.56 -9.15
N ILE A 86 22.16 4.49 -8.27
CA ILE A 86 22.98 5.59 -7.70
C ILE A 86 22.55 7.01 -8.07
#